data_AF-A0A1G9FEQ2-F1
#
_entry.id   AF-A0A1G9FEQ2-F1
#
_cell.length_a   1.000
_cell.length_b   1.000
_cell.length_c   1.000
_cell.angle_alpha   90.00
_cell.angle_beta   90.00
_cell.angle_gamma   90.00
#
_symmetry.space_group_name_H-M   'P 1'
#
loop_
_entity.id
_entity.type
_entity.pdbx_description
1 polymer ?
#
loop_
_entity_poly.entity_id
_entity_poly.type
_entity_poly.pdbx_seq_one_letter_code
_entity_poly.pdbx_strand_id
1 'polypeptide(L)'
;MLYYSKKGGILISLFVRGFFRGAALFSIFVLLSVWSLFIGPAENVRVFLYYGFIALFLGFGSVIFQVSEWPLIKQIFIHYITMLITVFPLLLIINYDTLTFTTDIPGSFIIFNIIQAVVILITYSLSKALKIFSSNLYNKER
;
A
#
# COMPACT_ATOMS: atom_id res chain seq x y z
N MET A 1 -3.98 -7.39 -33.83
CA MET A 1 -5.11 -7.26 -32.86
C MET A 1 -5.06 -8.26 -31.70
N LEU A 2 -4.70 -9.54 -31.91
CA LEU A 2 -4.62 -10.56 -30.83
C LEU A 2 -3.59 -10.27 -29.72
N TYR A 3 -2.51 -9.53 -30.02
CA TYR A 3 -1.47 -9.19 -29.02
C TYR A 3 -1.95 -8.19 -27.95
N TYR A 4 -2.83 -7.25 -28.32
CA TYR A 4 -3.38 -6.25 -27.39
C TYR A 4 -4.43 -6.84 -26.45
N SER A 5 -5.23 -7.80 -26.94
CA SER A 5 -6.24 -8.50 -26.14
C SER A 5 -5.60 -9.34 -25.01
N LYS A 6 -4.48 -10.02 -25.29
CA LYS A 6 -3.75 -10.81 -24.29
C LYS A 6 -3.08 -9.94 -23.21
N LYS A 7 -2.55 -8.78 -23.61
CA LYS A 7 -1.90 -7.82 -22.70
C LYS A 7 -2.92 -7.12 -21.78
N GLY A 8 -4.09 -6.77 -22.32
CA GLY A 8 -5.21 -6.23 -21.54
C GLY A 8 -5.72 -7.21 -20.49
N GLY A 9 -5.94 -8.49 -20.86
CA GLY A 9 -6.39 -9.52 -19.92
C GLY A 9 -5.44 -9.73 -18.73
N ILE A 10 -4.13 -9.67 -18.97
CA ILE A 10 -3.11 -9.77 -17.91
C ILE A 10 -3.18 -8.56 -16.98
N LEU A 11 -3.23 -7.33 -17.52
CA LEU A 11 -3.37 -6.10 -16.74
C LEU A 11 -4.63 -6.09 -15.86
N ILE A 12 -5.78 -6.49 -16.41
CA ILE A 12 -7.04 -6.63 -15.66
C ILE A 12 -6.89 -7.66 -14.53
N SER A 13 -6.26 -8.81 -14.80
CA SER A 13 -6.07 -9.85 -13.77
C SER A 13 -5.17 -9.38 -12.61
N LEU A 14 -4.15 -8.56 -12.90
CA LEU A 14 -3.27 -7.97 -11.90
C LEU A 14 -4.00 -6.90 -11.08
N PHE A 15 -4.78 -6.04 -11.76
CA PHE A 15 -5.59 -5.02 -11.09
C PHE A 15 -6.61 -5.64 -10.14
N VAL A 16 -7.34 -6.66 -10.59
CA VAL A 16 -8.33 -7.39 -9.77
C VAL A 16 -7.65 -8.02 -8.55
N ARG A 17 -6.47 -8.62 -8.72
CA ARG A 17 -5.71 -9.17 -7.59
C ARG A 17 -5.31 -8.10 -6.56
N GLY A 18 -4.84 -6.95 -7.02
CA GLY A 18 -4.55 -5.82 -6.14
C GLY A 18 -5.76 -5.30 -5.40
N PHE A 19 -6.88 -5.16 -6.11
CA PHE A 19 -8.16 -4.77 -5.54
C PHE A 19 -8.58 -5.73 -4.42
N PHE A 20 -8.57 -7.04 -4.67
CA PHE A 20 -8.96 -8.01 -3.64
C PHE A 20 -8.04 -7.96 -2.40
N ARG A 21 -6.74 -7.75 -2.57
CA ARG A 21 -5.80 -7.58 -1.44
C ARG A 21 -6.13 -6.34 -0.62
N GLY A 22 -6.37 -5.21 -1.29
CA GLY A 22 -6.75 -3.96 -0.64
C GLY A 22 -8.12 -4.04 0.03
N ALA A 23 -9.11 -4.60 -0.67
CA ALA A 23 -10.48 -4.76 -0.20
C ALA A 23 -10.56 -5.71 1.01
N ALA A 24 -9.76 -6.76 1.05
CA ALA A 24 -9.67 -7.65 2.21
C ALA A 24 -9.21 -6.89 3.46
N LEU A 25 -8.13 -6.11 3.36
CA LEU A 25 -7.64 -5.30 4.48
C LEU A 25 -8.61 -4.16 4.84
N PHE A 26 -9.19 -3.50 3.83
CA PHE A 26 -10.22 -2.49 4.03
C PHE A 26 -11.40 -3.04 4.84
N SER A 27 -11.87 -4.25 4.50
CA SER A 27 -12.99 -4.88 5.18
C SER A 27 -12.71 -5.09 6.68
N ILE A 28 -11.49 -5.45 7.05
CA ILE A 28 -11.09 -5.58 8.46
C ILE A 28 -11.22 -4.24 9.18
N PHE A 29 -10.74 -3.15 8.58
CA PHE A 29 -10.86 -1.81 9.17
C PHE A 29 -12.30 -1.29 9.23
N VAL A 30 -13.13 -1.65 8.24
CA VAL A 30 -14.57 -1.35 8.29
C VAL A 30 -15.22 -2.10 9.45
N LEU A 31 -14.91 -3.38 9.66
CA LEU A 31 -15.41 -4.14 10.81
C LEU A 31 -14.98 -3.50 12.14
N LEU A 32 -13.74 -3.03 12.25
CA LEU A 32 -13.26 -2.29 13.43
C LEU A 32 -13.99 -0.95 13.61
N SER A 33 -14.25 -0.23 12.52
CA SER A 33 -15.03 1.02 12.53
C SER A 33 -16.47 0.78 13.02
N VAL A 34 -17.13 -0.27 12.50
CA VAL A 34 -18.48 -0.69 12.93
C VAL A 34 -18.48 -1.15 14.39
N TRP A 35 -17.51 -1.96 14.81
CA TRP A 35 -17.34 -2.33 16.21
C TRP A 35 -17.21 -1.10 17.11
N SER A 36 -16.44 -0.11 16.67
CA SER A 36 -16.24 1.13 17.41
C SER A 36 -17.50 2.00 17.51
N LEU A 37 -18.48 1.84 16.61
CA LEU A 37 -19.78 2.51 16.72
C LEU A 37 -20.65 1.92 17.85
N PHE A 38 -20.55 0.61 18.09
CA PHE A 38 -21.41 -0.07 19.07
C PHE A 38 -20.80 -0.15 20.47
N ILE A 39 -19.48 -0.39 20.55
CA ILE A 39 -18.81 -0.76 21.81
C ILE A 39 -17.58 0.13 22.07
N GLY A 40 -16.92 0.63 21.01
CA GLY A 40 -15.66 1.37 21.15
C GLY A 40 -15.81 2.88 21.30
N PRO A 41 -14.67 3.60 21.42
CA PRO A 41 -14.66 5.06 21.44
C PRO A 41 -15.15 5.64 20.11
N ALA A 42 -16.12 6.57 20.16
CA ALA A 42 -16.70 7.17 18.95
C ALA A 42 -15.67 7.93 18.08
N GLU A 43 -14.61 8.44 18.70
CA GLU A 43 -13.48 9.10 18.03
C GLU A 43 -12.70 8.16 17.09
N ASN A 44 -12.68 6.86 17.37
CA ASN A 44 -11.92 5.89 16.58
C ASN A 44 -12.62 5.42 15.30
N VAL A 45 -13.94 5.64 15.18
CA VAL A 45 -14.74 5.23 14.01
C VAL A 45 -14.15 5.79 12.72
N ARG A 46 -13.88 7.10 12.71
CA ARG A 46 -13.33 7.82 11.55
C ARG A 46 -11.87 7.41 11.29
N VAL A 47 -11.09 7.27 12.35
CA VAL A 47 -9.67 6.87 12.27
C VAL A 47 -9.53 5.49 11.63
N PHE A 48 -10.30 4.50 12.08
CA PHE A 48 -10.30 3.16 11.47
C PHE A 48 -10.76 3.19 10.02
N LEU A 49 -11.76 4.00 9.67
CA LEU A 49 -12.20 4.13 8.28
C LEU A 49 -11.09 4.70 7.38
N TYR A 50 -10.38 5.73 7.83
CA TYR A 50 -9.24 6.30 7.08
C TYR A 50 -8.07 5.31 6.96
N TYR A 51 -7.75 4.57 8.03
CA TYR A 51 -6.76 3.48 7.93
C TYR A 51 -7.20 2.38 6.96
N GLY A 52 -8.50 2.09 6.90
CA GLY A 52 -9.07 1.23 5.87
C GLY A 52 -8.75 1.75 4.46
N PHE A 53 -9.04 3.01 4.17
CA PHE A 53 -8.74 3.58 2.86
C PHE A 53 -7.24 3.56 2.53
N ILE A 54 -6.37 3.81 3.52
CA ILE A 54 -4.92 3.65 3.37
C ILE A 54 -4.59 2.21 2.98
N ALA A 55 -5.15 1.21 3.67
CA ALA A 55 -4.94 -0.20 3.37
C ALA A 55 -5.45 -0.60 1.97
N LEU A 56 -6.57 -0.02 1.54
CA LEU A 56 -7.10 -0.19 0.19
C LEU A 56 -6.12 0.32 -0.87
N PHE A 57 -5.62 1.55 -0.70
CA PHE A 57 -4.65 2.14 -1.62
C PHE A 57 -3.31 1.42 -1.62
N LEU A 58 -2.84 0.93 -0.47
CA LEU A 58 -1.66 0.05 -0.38
C LEU A 58 -1.86 -1.24 -1.19
N GLY A 59 -3.03 -1.86 -1.09
CA GLY A 59 -3.40 -3.03 -1.90
C GLY A 59 -3.35 -2.75 -3.40
N PHE A 60 -3.92 -1.63 -3.84
CA PHE A 60 -3.83 -1.19 -5.24
C PHE A 60 -2.40 -0.90 -5.69
N GLY A 61 -1.64 -0.17 -4.87
CA GLY A 61 -0.25 0.16 -5.15
C GLY A 61 0.66 -1.06 -5.25
N SER A 62 0.29 -2.19 -4.64
CA SER A 62 1.03 -3.44 -4.77
C SER A 62 1.05 -4.01 -6.19
N VAL A 63 0.06 -3.67 -7.02
CA VAL A 63 -0.03 -4.11 -8.43
C VAL A 63 1.13 -3.55 -9.26
N ILE A 64 1.64 -2.37 -8.88
CA ILE A 64 2.72 -1.68 -9.61
C ILE A 64 3.99 -2.55 -9.65
N PHE A 65 4.28 -3.30 -8.59
CA PHE A 65 5.43 -4.21 -8.52
C PHE A 65 5.22 -5.52 -9.29
N GLN A 66 4.00 -5.82 -9.73
CA GLN A 66 3.70 -7.02 -10.53
C GLN A 66 3.87 -6.77 -12.04
N VAL A 67 4.07 -5.52 -12.45
CA VAL A 67 4.32 -5.15 -13.84
C VAL A 67 5.77 -5.46 -14.20
N SER A 68 6.04 -6.71 -14.61
CA SER A 68 7.40 -7.22 -14.89
C SER A 68 8.13 -6.50 -16.02
N GLU A 69 7.41 -5.77 -16.89
CA GLU A 69 8.00 -4.99 -17.99
C GLU A 69 8.71 -3.72 -17.52
N TRP A 70 8.44 -3.25 -16.30
CA TRP A 70 8.99 -2.00 -15.80
C TRP A 70 10.24 -2.25 -14.94
N PRO A 71 11.31 -1.43 -15.11
CA PRO A 71 12.46 -1.52 -14.22
C PRO A 71 12.05 -1.12 -12.80
N LEU A 72 12.73 -1.69 -11.81
CA LEU A 72 12.43 -1.50 -10.39
C LEU A 72 12.37 -0.01 -10.00
N ILE A 73 13.27 0.82 -10.54
CA ILE A 73 13.27 2.27 -10.28
C ILE A 73 11.98 2.96 -10.76
N LYS A 74 11.44 2.54 -11.91
CA LYS A 74 10.20 3.07 -12.46
C LYS A 74 9.00 2.63 -11.63
N GLN A 75 8.99 1.38 -11.17
CA GLN A 75 7.95 0.87 -10.27
C GLN A 75 7.93 1.63 -8.94
N ILE A 76 9.09 1.85 -8.31
CA ILE A 76 9.21 2.64 -7.07
C ILE A 76 8.71 4.07 -7.29
N PHE A 77 9.13 4.73 -8.37
CA PHE A 77 8.74 6.10 -8.63
C PHE A 77 7.23 6.25 -8.80
N ILE A 78 6.62 5.38 -9.63
CA ILE A 78 5.17 5.41 -9.86
C ILE A 78 4.42 5.07 -8.56
N HIS A 79 4.88 4.08 -7.82
CA HIS A 79 4.30 3.72 -6.52
C HIS A 79 4.36 4.90 -5.53
N TYR A 80 5.50 5.58 -5.44
CA TYR A 80 5.67 6.75 -4.60
C TYR A 80 4.68 7.86 -4.97
N ILE A 81 4.58 8.22 -6.25
CA ILE A 81 3.64 9.25 -6.72
C ILE A 81 2.18 8.84 -6.45
N THR A 82 1.83 7.57 -6.69
CA THR A 82 0.48 7.06 -6.36
C THR A 82 0.18 7.21 -4.87
N MET A 83 1.10 6.83 -3.98
CA MET A 83 0.91 6.97 -2.53
C MET A 83 0.87 8.44 -2.09
N LEU A 84 1.65 9.31 -2.73
CA LEU A 84 1.66 10.75 -2.45
C LEU A 84 0.32 11.40 -2.80
N ILE A 85 -0.38 10.92 -3.84
CA ILE A 85 -1.68 11.46 -4.25
C ILE A 85 -2.84 10.82 -3.47
N THR A 86 -2.68 9.57 -3.00
CA THR A 86 -3.79 8.81 -2.39
C THR A 86 -3.70 8.70 -0.86
N VAL A 87 -2.54 8.33 -0.33
CA VAL A 87 -2.33 8.07 1.11
C VAL A 87 -1.94 9.35 1.85
N PHE A 88 -1.11 10.20 1.26
CA PHE A 88 -0.66 11.42 1.95
C PHE A 88 -1.81 12.38 2.30
N PRO A 89 -2.80 12.66 1.43
CA PRO A 89 -3.96 13.47 1.83
C PRO A 89 -4.76 12.84 2.98
N LEU A 90 -4.86 11.52 3.04
CA LEU A 90 -5.51 10.83 4.17
C LEU A 90 -4.73 11.00 5.47
N LEU A 91 -3.40 10.95 5.42
CA LEU A 91 -2.57 11.24 6.60
C LEU A 91 -2.76 12.68 7.09
N LEU A 92 -2.90 13.65 6.19
CA LEU A 92 -3.20 15.03 6.57
C LEU A 92 -4.55 15.17 7.28
N ILE A 93 -5.57 14.43 6.80
CA ILE A 93 -6.90 14.42 7.42
C ILE A 93 -6.85 13.75 8.80
N ILE A 94 -6.09 12.66 8.95
CA ILE A 94 -5.95 11.95 10.24
C ILE A 94 -5.24 12.84 11.28
N ASN A 95 -4.20 13.58 10.86
CA ASN A 95 -3.44 14.48 11.73
C ASN A 95 -4.06 15.89 11.85
N TYR A 96 -5.31 16.06 11.44
CA TYR A 96 -6.00 17.34 11.55
C TYR A 96 -6.36 17.62 13.00
N ASP A 97 -5.84 18.72 13.54
CA ASP A 97 -6.18 19.20 14.87
C ASP A 97 -7.41 20.10 14.82
N THR A 98 -8.50 19.64 15.44
CA THR A 98 -9.76 20.36 15.51
C THR A 98 -9.72 21.60 16.40
N LEU A 99 -8.76 21.69 17.34
CA LEU A 99 -8.64 22.83 18.26
C LEU A 99 -7.96 24.02 17.57
N THR A 100 -6.92 23.75 16.80
CA THR A 100 -6.16 24.78 16.09
C THR A 100 -6.64 24.98 14.65
N PHE A 101 -7.52 24.12 14.16
CA PHE A 101 -7.96 24.05 12.75
C PHE A 101 -6.79 23.92 11.77
N THR A 102 -5.69 23.30 12.20
CA THR A 102 -4.48 23.12 11.39
C THR A 102 -4.09 21.65 11.28
N THR A 103 -3.36 21.35 10.21
CA THR A 103 -2.65 20.07 10.07
C THR A 103 -1.16 20.34 10.11
N ASP A 104 -0.41 19.50 10.82
CA ASP A 104 1.05 19.47 10.71
C ASP A 104 1.48 18.86 9.38
N ILE A 105 1.46 19.69 8.32
CA ILE A 105 1.87 19.31 6.97
C ILE A 105 3.35 18.89 6.93
N PRO A 106 4.31 19.65 7.49
CA PRO A 106 5.72 19.27 7.46
C PRO A 106 6.00 17.95 8.16
N GLY A 107 5.47 17.76 9.38
CA GLY A 107 5.65 16.51 10.13
C GLY A 107 5.02 15.32 9.42
N SER A 108 3.79 15.47 8.90
CA SER A 108 3.11 14.43 8.13
C SER A 108 3.89 14.06 6.87
N PHE A 109 4.51 15.04 6.19
CA PHE A 109 5.33 14.80 5.00
C PHE A 109 6.62 14.06 5.33
N ILE A 110 7.29 14.43 6.44
CA ILE A 110 8.49 13.72 6.91
C ILE A 110 8.14 12.26 7.25
N ILE A 111 7.09 12.04 8.04
CA ILE A 111 6.61 10.70 8.42
C ILE A 111 6.27 9.87 7.18
N PHE A 112 5.55 10.44 6.22
CA PHE A 112 5.21 9.78 4.97
C PHE A 112 6.48 9.31 4.23
N ASN A 113 7.47 10.17 4.06
CA ASN A 113 8.72 9.80 3.36
C ASN A 113 9.53 8.74 4.13
N ILE A 114 9.57 8.79 5.47
CA ILE A 114 10.22 7.77 6.30
C ILE A 114 9.55 6.41 6.08
N ILE A 115 8.21 6.35 6.12
CA ILE A 115 7.47 5.09 5.89
C ILE A 115 7.78 4.54 4.49
N GLN A 116 7.76 5.38 3.46
CA GLN A 116 8.08 4.96 2.09
C GLN A 116 9.51 4.41 1.99
N ALA A 117 10.49 5.05 2.65
CA ALA A 117 11.86 4.56 2.69
C ALA A 117 11.98 3.21 3.40
N VAL A 118 11.30 3.03 4.53
CA VAL A 118 11.27 1.77 5.30
C VAL A 118 10.66 0.64 4.46
N VAL A 119 9.54 0.89 3.76
CA VAL A 119 8.90 -0.10 2.88
C VAL A 119 9.84 -0.56 1.76
N ILE A 120 10.57 0.38 1.14
CA ILE A 120 11.55 0.06 0.09
C ILE A 120 12.70 -0.79 0.66
N LEU A 121 13.22 -0.43 1.83
CA LEU A 121 14.30 -1.17 2.50
C LEU A 121 13.89 -2.61 2.85
N ILE A 122 12.68 -2.79 3.40
CA ILE A 122 12.12 -4.11 3.71
C ILE A 122 11.98 -4.93 2.43
N THR A 123 11.43 -4.34 1.37
CA THR A 123 11.22 -5.03 0.09
C THR A 123 12.55 -5.46 -0.53
N TYR A 124 13.57 -4.59 -0.49
CA TYR A 124 14.91 -4.90 -0.98
C TYR A 124 15.57 -6.03 -0.17
N SER A 125 15.48 -5.96 1.17
CA SER A 125 16.08 -6.93 2.08
C SER A 125 15.45 -8.31 1.92
N LEU A 126 14.11 -8.38 1.84
CA LEU A 126 13.38 -9.61 1.61
C LEU A 126 13.73 -10.22 0.24
N SER A 127 13.80 -9.40 -0.80
CA SER A 127 14.18 -9.85 -2.14
C SER A 127 15.59 -10.44 -2.17
N LYS A 128 16.54 -9.86 -1.43
CA LYS A 128 17.91 -10.36 -1.32
C LYS A 128 17.96 -11.67 -0.53
N ALA A 129 17.26 -11.76 0.61
CA ALA A 129 17.19 -12.96 1.43
C ALA A 129 16.60 -14.16 0.67
N LEU A 130 15.52 -13.94 -0.09
CA LEU A 130 14.89 -14.98 -0.92
C LEU A 130 15.83 -15.50 -2.02
N LYS A 131 16.62 -14.63 -2.65
CA LYS A 131 17.62 -15.04 -3.65
C LYS A 131 18.70 -15.93 -3.05
N ILE A 132 19.24 -15.56 -1.88
CA ILE A 132 20.26 -16.35 -1.18
C ILE A 132 19.71 -17.72 -0.75
N PHE A 133 18.49 -17.73 -0.22
CA PHE A 133 17.83 -18.98 0.18
C PHE A 133 17.60 -19.91 -1.02
N SER A 134 17.10 -19.36 -2.13
CA SER A 134 16.92 -20.10 -3.38
C SER A 134 18.22 -20.66 -3.94
N SER A 135 19.33 -19.90 -3.89
CA SER A 135 20.62 -20.41 -4.36
C SER A 135 21.18 -21.52 -3.47
N ASN A 136 20.96 -21.44 -2.15
CA ASN A 136 21.42 -22.46 -1.20
C ASN A 136 20.65 -23.77 -1.34
N LEU A 137 19.34 -23.72 -1.61
CA LEU A 137 18.55 -24.92 -1.89
C LEU A 137 19.02 -25.62 -3.18
N TYR A 138 19.24 -24.86 -4.25
CA TYR A 138 19.73 -25.42 -5.53
C TYR A 138 21.09 -26.12 -5.38
N ASN A 139 21.98 -25.57 -4.55
CA ASN A 139 23.31 -26.14 -4.33
C ASN A 139 23.32 -27.38 -3.42
N LYS A 140 22.21 -27.66 -2.72
CA LYS A 140 22.04 -28.83 -1.84
C LYS A 140 21.46 -30.05 -2.57
N GLU A 141 20.86 -29.85 -3.75
CA GLU A 141 20.27 -30.92 -4.58
C GLU A 141 21.23 -31.45 -5.67
N ARG A 142 22.49 -30.98 -5.70
CA ARG A 142 23.58 -31.57 -6.48
C ARG A 142 24.57 -32.28 -5.56
#